data_AF-A0A434WX39-F1
#
_entry.id   AF-A0A434WX39-F1
#
_cell.length_a   1.000
_cell.length_b   1.000
_cell.length_c   1.000
_cell.angle_alpha   90.00
_cell.angle_beta   90.00
_cell.angle_gamma   90.00
#
_symmetry.space_group_name_H-M   'P 1'
#
loop_
_entity.id
_entity.type
_entity.pdbx_description
1 polymer ?
#
loop_
_entity_poly.entity_id
_entity_poly.type
_entity_poly.pdbx_seq_one_letter_code
_entity_poly.pdbx_strand_id
1 'polypeptide(L)'
;MLWFCFFTPARAGEGGIGDLLRYWGGEAVYNSHDRHPEMGKVIAGVGRPAIVEAEIPVAWCGRDRGLRLAMNIGQRYVIAQGTRSPNSTDVEDNIKRPLPAELVRAVHVFPAPEFLTLSGCSDWHHPL
;
A
#
# COMPACT_ATOMS: atom_id res chain seq x y z
N MET A 1 11.10 7.52 1.47
CA MET A 1 10.16 7.49 0.33
C MET A 1 8.87 6.90 0.86
N LEU A 2 7.71 7.52 0.60
CA LEU A 2 6.41 6.98 1.01
C LEU A 2 5.71 6.45 -0.23
N TRP A 3 5.37 5.17 -0.23
CA TRP A 3 4.66 4.49 -1.32
C TRP A 3 3.17 4.40 -1.00
N PHE A 4 2.33 4.56 -2.01
CA PHE A 4 0.89 4.61 -1.89
C PHE A 4 0.25 3.72 -2.95
N CYS A 5 -0.76 2.95 -2.53
CA CYS A 5 -1.72 2.31 -3.40
C CYS A 5 -2.90 3.26 -3.60
N PHE A 6 -3.26 3.57 -4.85
CA PHE A 6 -4.45 4.37 -5.19
C PHE A 6 -5.67 3.47 -5.44
N PHE A 7 -5.79 2.42 -4.65
CA PHE A 7 -6.84 1.42 -4.64
C PHE A 7 -6.95 0.82 -3.24
N THR A 8 -8.05 0.13 -2.94
CA THR A 8 -8.26 -0.48 -1.60
C THR A 8 -7.18 -1.52 -1.30
N PRO A 9 -6.48 -1.45 -0.15
CA PRO A 9 -5.37 -2.34 0.18
C PRO A 9 -5.68 -3.84 0.07
N ALA A 10 -6.93 -4.24 0.36
CA ALA A 10 -7.41 -5.62 0.20
C ALA A 10 -7.15 -6.22 -1.19
N ARG A 11 -7.08 -5.39 -2.25
CA ARG A 11 -6.77 -5.85 -3.61
C ARG A 11 -5.32 -6.29 -3.79
N ALA A 12 -4.39 -5.77 -2.99
CA ALA A 12 -3.00 -6.23 -3.00
C ALA A 12 -2.87 -7.62 -2.34
N GLY A 13 -3.76 -7.94 -1.40
CA GLY A 13 -3.81 -9.22 -0.72
C GLY A 13 -2.60 -9.51 0.18
N GLU A 14 -2.57 -10.72 0.75
CA GLU A 14 -1.52 -11.16 1.67
C GLU A 14 -0.12 -11.10 1.04
N GLY A 15 0.02 -11.53 -0.22
CA GLY A 15 1.30 -11.51 -0.91
C GLY A 15 1.82 -10.12 -1.27
N GLY A 16 0.96 -9.09 -1.27
CA GLY A 16 1.33 -7.72 -1.59
C GLY A 16 1.65 -6.88 -0.35
N ILE A 17 0.82 -6.98 0.69
CA ILE A 17 0.93 -6.13 1.90
C ILE A 17 1.07 -6.90 3.21
N GLY A 18 1.06 -8.24 3.18
CA GLY A 18 1.09 -9.06 4.40
C GLY A 18 2.34 -8.81 5.24
N ASP A 19 3.51 -8.79 4.61
CA ASP A 19 4.76 -8.53 5.32
C ASP A 19 4.83 -7.08 5.84
N LEU A 20 4.25 -6.12 5.12
CA LEU A 20 4.07 -4.72 5.56
C LEU A 20 3.27 -4.58 6.84
N LEU A 21 2.23 -5.40 6.98
CA LEU A 21 1.41 -5.37 8.18
C LEU A 21 1.98 -6.23 9.31
N ARG A 22 2.74 -7.30 9.01
CA ARG A 22 3.30 -8.18 10.05
C ARG A 22 4.60 -7.67 10.64
N TYR A 23 5.48 -7.09 9.83
CA TYR A 23 6.83 -6.79 10.23
C TYR A 23 7.11 -5.30 10.04
N TRP A 24 7.45 -4.64 11.14
CA TRP A 24 7.80 -3.23 11.14
C TRP A 24 9.09 -3.00 10.34
N GLY A 25 9.10 -1.99 9.45
CA GLY A 25 10.33 -1.54 8.77
C GLY A 25 10.34 -1.60 7.24
N GLY A 26 9.27 -2.07 6.59
CA GLY A 26 9.20 -2.05 5.12
C GLY A 26 10.24 -2.97 4.45
N GLU A 27 10.52 -2.70 3.18
CA GLU A 27 11.45 -3.49 2.34
C GLU A 27 12.85 -3.67 2.93
N ALA A 28 13.27 -2.78 3.84
CA ALA A 28 14.56 -2.89 4.51
C ALA A 28 14.66 -4.09 5.46
N VAL A 29 13.52 -4.69 5.85
CA VAL A 29 13.46 -5.81 6.81
C VAL A 29 13.00 -7.13 6.15
N TYR A 30 12.40 -7.08 4.94
CA TYR A 30 11.74 -8.20 4.23
C TYR A 30 12.63 -9.29 3.64
N ASN A 31 13.96 -9.19 3.73
CA ASN A 31 14.83 -10.07 2.93
C ASN A 31 15.69 -11.05 3.73
N SER A 32 15.64 -11.03 5.06
CA SER A 32 16.48 -11.94 5.86
C SER A 32 16.06 -12.13 7.31
N HIS A 33 15.50 -11.10 7.96
CA HIS A 33 15.29 -11.10 9.40
C HIS A 33 13.88 -11.53 9.83
N ASP A 34 12.88 -11.30 8.98
CA ASP A 34 11.50 -11.74 9.15
C ASP A 34 11.34 -13.27 9.12
N ARG A 35 12.16 -13.96 8.30
CA ARG A 35 12.20 -15.43 8.21
C ARG A 35 13.05 -16.09 9.29
N HIS A 36 13.81 -15.32 10.05
CA HIS A 36 14.64 -15.86 11.12
C HIS A 36 13.74 -16.24 12.32
N PRO A 37 13.81 -17.48 12.86
CA PRO A 37 12.85 -17.99 13.85
C PRO A 37 12.67 -17.14 15.12
N GLU A 38 13.75 -16.49 15.56
CA GLU A 38 13.75 -15.63 16.76
C GLU A 38 13.49 -14.16 16.41
N MET A 39 14.31 -13.58 15.52
CA MET A 39 14.18 -12.18 15.10
C MET A 39 12.83 -11.85 14.47
N GLY A 40 12.24 -12.74 13.67
CA GLY A 40 10.94 -12.52 13.06
C GLY A 40 9.84 -12.26 14.09
N LYS A 41 9.87 -12.99 15.22
CA LYS A 41 8.92 -12.77 16.34
C LYS A 41 9.14 -11.43 17.02
N VAL A 42 10.40 -11.03 17.21
CA VAL A 42 10.74 -9.75 17.82
C VAL A 42 10.26 -8.60 16.93
N ILE A 43 10.54 -8.67 15.63
CA ILE A 43 10.16 -7.64 14.65
C ILE A 43 8.63 -7.55 14.53
N ALA A 44 7.92 -8.69 14.54
CA ALA A 44 6.47 -8.72 14.51
C ALA A 44 5.82 -8.09 15.76
N GLY A 45 6.53 -8.08 16.89
CA GLY A 45 6.08 -7.42 18.12
C GLY A 45 6.30 -5.91 18.14
N VAL A 46 6.94 -5.32 17.11
CA VAL A 46 7.23 -3.88 17.07
C VAL A 46 6.04 -3.11 16.51
N GLY A 47 5.50 -2.20 17.33
CA GLY A 47 4.44 -1.29 16.91
C GLY A 47 3.08 -1.97 16.76
N ARG A 48 2.16 -1.26 16.10
CA ARG A 48 0.85 -1.81 15.70
C ARG A 48 0.63 -1.54 14.22
N PRO A 49 0.13 -2.52 13.45
CA PRO A 49 -0.16 -2.35 12.04
C PRO A 49 -1.19 -1.23 11.83
N ALA A 50 -0.95 -0.36 10.85
CA ALA A 50 -1.83 0.76 10.56
C ALA A 50 -1.94 1.02 9.05
N ILE A 51 -3.14 1.42 8.62
CA ILE A 51 -3.40 1.94 7.27
C ILE A 51 -3.61 3.45 7.40
N VAL A 52 -2.83 4.22 6.66
CA VAL A 52 -2.94 5.67 6.60
C VAL A 52 -3.64 6.06 5.30
N GLU A 53 -4.81 6.67 5.40
CA GLU A 53 -5.50 7.27 4.26
C GLU A 53 -5.08 8.73 4.11
N ALA A 54 -4.73 9.12 2.90
CA ALA A 54 -4.22 10.46 2.63
C ALA A 54 -4.66 11.00 1.27
N GLU A 55 -4.80 12.33 1.20
CA GLU A 55 -4.97 13.07 -0.04
C GLU A 55 -3.60 13.39 -0.63
N ILE A 56 -3.20 12.69 -1.68
CA ILE A 56 -1.89 12.90 -2.31
C ILE A 56 -2.06 13.77 -3.56
N PRO A 57 -1.50 14.99 -3.60
CA PRO A 57 -1.44 15.77 -4.81
C PRO A 57 -0.67 15.00 -5.88
N VAL A 58 -1.31 14.70 -7.01
CA VAL A 58 -0.72 13.94 -8.12
C VAL A 58 0.60 14.58 -8.60
N ALA A 59 0.74 15.90 -8.51
CA ALA A 59 1.96 16.63 -8.86
C ALA A 59 3.19 16.29 -7.99
N TRP A 60 2.98 15.62 -6.85
CA TRP A 60 4.05 15.15 -5.95
C TRP A 60 4.51 13.73 -6.26
N CYS A 61 3.73 12.99 -7.05
CA CYS A 61 4.03 11.64 -7.49
C CYS A 61 5.09 11.61 -8.60
N GLY A 62 5.89 10.54 -8.63
CA GLY A 62 6.84 10.24 -9.70
C GLY A 62 8.23 10.88 -9.59
N ARG A 63 9.25 10.13 -10.05
CA ARG A 63 10.57 10.67 -10.39
C ARG A 63 10.55 11.46 -11.71
N ASP A 64 9.77 10.98 -12.68
CA ASP A 64 9.57 11.56 -14.02
C ASP A 64 8.09 11.91 -14.21
N ARG A 65 7.70 13.11 -13.78
CA ARG A 65 6.31 13.51 -13.43
C ARG A 65 5.27 13.48 -14.57
N GLY A 66 5.65 13.08 -15.79
CA GLY A 66 4.75 13.07 -16.95
C GLY A 66 4.27 11.67 -17.35
N LEU A 67 5.18 10.70 -17.43
CA LEU A 67 4.90 9.44 -18.13
C LEU A 67 3.90 8.56 -17.37
N ARG A 68 4.07 8.39 -16.06
CA ARG A 68 3.21 7.51 -15.27
C ARG A 68 1.78 8.04 -15.16
N LEU A 69 1.62 9.36 -14.98
CA LEU A 69 0.32 10.01 -15.01
C LEU A 69 -0.35 9.86 -16.38
N ALA A 70 0.38 10.10 -17.47
CA ALA A 70 -0.14 9.94 -18.83
C ALA A 70 -0.58 8.50 -19.12
N MET A 71 0.19 7.50 -18.67
CA MET A 71 -0.17 6.08 -18.79
C MET A 71 -1.46 5.74 -18.04
N ASN A 72 -1.61 6.23 -16.80
CA ASN A 72 -2.83 5.99 -16.01
C ASN A 72 -4.08 6.61 -16.66
N ILE A 73 -3.96 7.84 -17.20
CA ILE A 73 -5.05 8.50 -17.92
C ILE A 73 -5.39 7.73 -19.20
N GLY A 74 -4.36 7.36 -19.99
CA GLY A 74 -4.54 6.63 -21.25
C GLY A 74 -5.21 5.27 -21.03
N GLN A 75 -4.80 4.52 -20.01
CA GLN A 75 -5.38 3.22 -19.72
C GLN A 75 -6.85 3.33 -19.30
N ARG A 76 -7.20 4.32 -18.46
CA ARG A 76 -8.60 4.58 -18.09
C ARG A 76 -9.45 4.97 -19.28
N TYR A 77 -8.92 5.79 -20.19
CA TYR A 77 -9.60 6.16 -21.42
C TYR A 77 -9.89 4.93 -22.29
N VAL A 78 -8.90 4.06 -22.53
CA VAL A 78 -9.05 2.85 -23.36
C VAL A 78 -10.10 1.89 -22.77
N ILE A 79 -10.11 1.72 -21.45
CA ILE A 79 -11.12 0.90 -20.75
C ILE A 79 -12.52 1.51 -20.88
N ALA A 80 -12.64 2.84 -20.73
CA ALA A 80 -13.91 3.54 -20.90
C ALA A 80 -14.49 3.41 -22.32
N GLN A 81 -13.64 3.16 -23.33
CA GLN A 81 -14.06 2.87 -24.71
C GLN A 81 -14.44 1.39 -24.93
N GLY A 82 -14.49 0.56 -23.88
CA GLY A 82 -14.86 -0.85 -23.97
C GLY A 82 -13.72 -1.77 -24.41
N THR A 83 -12.50 -1.25 -24.55
CA THR A 83 -11.34 -2.08 -24.85
C THR A 83 -10.86 -2.77 -23.57
N ARG A 84 -10.73 -4.10 -23.61
CA ARG A 84 -10.08 -4.83 -22.53
C ARG A 84 -8.60 -4.47 -22.48
N SER A 85 -8.14 -3.96 -21.35
CA SER A 85 -6.72 -3.81 -21.09
C SER A 85 -6.21 -5.05 -20.34
N PRO A 86 -5.12 -5.69 -20.79
CA PRO A 86 -4.48 -6.75 -20.02
C PRO A 86 -3.75 -6.21 -18.78
N ASN A 87 -3.54 -4.88 -18.70
CA ASN A 87 -2.84 -4.24 -17.61
C ASN A 87 -3.79 -3.98 -16.44
N SER A 88 -3.29 -4.13 -15.21
CA SER A 88 -4.06 -3.76 -14.01
C SER A 88 -4.37 -2.27 -14.01
N THR A 89 -5.58 -1.91 -13.58
CA THR A 89 -5.97 -0.52 -13.32
C THR A 89 -5.47 -0.02 -11.97
N ASP A 90 -4.82 -0.89 -11.20
CA ASP A 90 -4.22 -0.57 -9.93
C ASP A 90 -3.02 0.32 -10.13
N VAL A 91 -3.15 1.53 -9.60
CA VAL A 91 -2.13 2.55 -9.67
C VAL A 91 -1.44 2.60 -8.32
N GLU A 92 -0.12 2.56 -8.37
CA GLU A 92 0.73 2.83 -7.23
C GLU A 92 1.68 3.97 -7.55
N ASP A 93 1.96 4.82 -6.57
CA ASP A 93 3.00 5.83 -6.70
C ASP A 93 3.67 6.18 -5.37
N ASN A 94 4.76 6.94 -5.44
CA ASN A 94 5.46 7.40 -4.26
C ASN A 94 5.69 8.91 -4.27
N ILE A 95 5.84 9.44 -3.07
CA ILE A 95 6.40 10.77 -2.84
C ILE A 95 7.76 10.64 -2.15
N LYS A 96 8.65 11.58 -2.45
CA LYS A 96 9.98 11.68 -1.82
C LYS A 96 10.06 12.72 -0.70
N ARG A 97 8.96 13.39 -0.43
CA ARG A 97 8.84 14.44 0.59
C ARG A 97 7.99 13.96 1.76
N PRO A 98 8.15 14.53 2.96
CA PRO A 98 7.20 14.32 4.05
C PRO A 98 5.78 14.64 3.59
N LEU A 99 4.82 13.84 4.05
CA LEU A 99 3.40 14.14 3.89
C LEU A 99 2.97 15.06 5.04
N PRO A 100 2.47 16.28 4.76
CA PRO A 100 1.89 17.13 5.78
C PRO A 100 0.69 16.49 6.47
N ALA A 101 0.50 16.76 7.77
CA ALA A 101 -0.53 16.13 8.58
C ALA A 101 -1.95 16.47 8.11
N GLU A 102 -2.14 17.66 7.55
CA GLU A 102 -3.41 18.13 7.00
C GLU A 102 -3.89 17.32 5.78
N LEU A 103 -2.98 16.58 5.13
CA LEU A 103 -3.33 15.68 4.02
C LEU A 103 -3.63 14.26 4.48
N VAL A 104 -3.47 13.95 5.78
CA VAL A 104 -3.88 12.67 6.35
C VAL A 104 -5.37 12.75 6.70
N ARG A 105 -6.17 11.89 6.07
CA ARG A 105 -7.62 11.81 6.31
C ARG A 105 -7.93 10.96 7.54
N ALA A 106 -7.27 9.82 7.66
CA ALA A 106 -7.50 8.87 8.73
C ALA A 106 -6.30 7.95 8.94
N VAL A 107 -6.18 7.45 10.17
CA VAL A 107 -5.23 6.39 10.54
C VAL A 107 -6.03 5.27 11.19
N HIS A 108 -6.10 4.14 10.50
CA HIS A 108 -6.82 2.95 10.95
C HIS A 108 -5.82 1.99 11.56
N VAL A 109 -5.96 1.66 12.84
CA VAL A 109 -5.00 0.82 13.56
C VAL A 109 -5.63 -0.54 13.86
N PHE A 110 -4.91 -1.62 13.57
CA PHE A 110 -5.38 -2.98 13.89
C PHE A 110 -5.68 -3.14 15.40
N PRO A 111 -6.79 -3.80 15.80
CA PRO A 111 -7.78 -4.51 14.98
C PRO A 111 -9.07 -3.72 14.72
N ALA A 112 -8.99 -2.41 14.45
CA ALA A 112 -10.20 -1.61 14.17
C ALA A 112 -11.01 -2.19 12.98
N PRO A 113 -12.36 -2.13 13.01
CA PRO A 113 -13.20 -2.66 11.93
C PRO A 113 -12.85 -2.10 10.54
N GLU A 114 -12.52 -0.80 10.48
CA GLU A 114 -12.13 -0.11 9.25
C GLU A 114 -10.80 -0.63 8.72
N PHE A 115 -9.84 -0.93 9.61
CA PHE A 115 -8.58 -1.56 9.22
C PHE A 115 -8.83 -2.93 8.60
N LEU A 116 -9.63 -3.78 9.26
CA LEU A 116 -9.95 -5.13 8.77
C LEU A 116 -10.67 -5.07 7.41
N THR A 117 -11.60 -4.12 7.26
CA THR A 117 -12.33 -3.89 6.00
C THR A 117 -11.40 -3.44 4.88
N LEU A 118 -10.49 -2.50 5.16
CA LEU A 118 -9.57 -1.95 4.17
C LEU A 118 -8.47 -2.95 3.76
N SER A 119 -7.97 -3.75 4.71
CA SER A 119 -6.88 -4.69 4.48
C SER A 119 -7.34 -6.04 3.94
N GLY A 120 -8.56 -6.48 4.28
CA GLY A 120 -9.02 -7.85 4.02
C GLY A 120 -8.20 -8.91 4.77
N CYS A 121 -7.44 -8.53 5.80
CA CYS A 121 -6.47 -9.44 6.42
C CYS A 121 -7.09 -10.57 7.24
N SER A 122 -8.39 -10.48 7.53
CA SER A 122 -9.13 -11.56 8.20
C SER A 122 -9.28 -12.80 7.32
N ASP A 123 -9.24 -12.65 6.00
CA ASP A 123 -9.47 -13.74 5.03
C ASP A 123 -8.17 -14.31 4.44
N TRP A 124 -7.02 -13.89 4.96
CA TRP A 124 -5.71 -14.35 4.51
C TRP A 124 -5.43 -15.81 4.89
N HIS A 125 -4.50 -16.45 4.19
CA HIS A 125 -4.07 -17.81 4.55
C HIS A 125 -3.48 -17.84 5.97
N HIS A 126 -2.76 -16.77 6.32
CA HIS A 126 -2.39 -16.49 7.69
C HIS A 126 -2.98 -15.12 8.11
N PRO A 127 -4.11 -15.12 8.85
CA PRO A 127 -4.68 -13.87 9.34
C PRO A 127 -3.70 -13.09 10.23
N LEU A 128 -3.84 -11.77 10.23
CA LEU A 128 -3.04 -10.86 11.06
C LEU A 128 -3.44 -10.94 12.54
#